data_AF-A0A522DT86-F1
#
_entry.id   AF-A0A522DT86-F1
#
_cell.length_a   1.000
_cell.length_b   1.000
_cell.length_c   1.000
_cell.angle_alpha   90.00
_cell.angle_beta   90.00
_cell.angle_gamma   90.00
#
_symmetry.space_group_name_H-M   'P 1'
#
loop_
_entity.id
_entity.type
_entity.pdbx_description
1 polymer ?
#
loop_
_entity_poly.entity_id
_entity_poly.type
_entity_poly.pdbx_seq_one_letter_code
_entity_poly.pdbx_strand_id
1 'polypeptide(L)'
;MNWQRYAHPILVQKVEAMLLMYPLQYKGEGLSICQPVMRTQQEQWALWAQGRMSLDEVNALRLAVHFAPITAEANKGTVTNCDGVHSKSNHQGVDYNGVLLSRAIDLAPYVLAPGTGKPFVPWEDIEKFDRIGPVARAEGLIWGGDWPPDRIDRPHVELPRSVR
;
A
#
# COMPACT_ATOMS: atom_id res chain seq x y z
N MET A 1 -3.26 -13.82 7.51
CA MET A 1 -2.57 -12.92 8.46
C MET A 1 -3.60 -11.88 8.93
N ASN A 2 -3.64 -11.54 10.22
CA ASN A 2 -4.60 -10.57 10.77
C ASN A 2 -4.02 -9.14 10.63
N TRP A 3 -4.23 -8.53 9.48
CA TRP A 3 -3.69 -7.19 9.16
C TRP A 3 -4.29 -6.10 10.04
N GLN A 4 -5.49 -6.34 10.59
CA GLN A 4 -6.21 -5.41 11.46
C GLN A 4 -5.41 -5.05 12.72
N ARG A 5 -4.47 -5.90 13.16
CA ARG A 5 -3.58 -5.63 14.29
C ARG A 5 -2.53 -4.56 14.01
N TYR A 6 -2.30 -4.23 12.75
CA TYR A 6 -1.23 -3.32 12.31
C TYR A 6 -1.77 -2.01 11.73
N ALA A 7 -3.10 -1.83 11.71
CA ALA A 7 -3.77 -0.66 11.16
C ALA A 7 -4.62 0.02 12.23
N HIS A 8 -4.78 1.34 12.10
CA HIS A 8 -5.64 2.14 12.95
C HIS A 8 -7.10 1.60 12.90
N PRO A 9 -7.84 1.47 14.02
CA PRO A 9 -9.16 0.84 14.01
C PRO A 9 -10.18 1.49 13.07
N ILE A 10 -10.12 2.82 12.92
CA ILE A 10 -10.97 3.54 11.94
C ILE A 10 -10.58 3.19 10.51
N LEU A 11 -9.28 3.01 10.22
CA LEU A 11 -8.83 2.56 8.90
C LEU A 11 -9.33 1.13 8.65
N VAL A 12 -9.24 0.25 9.65
CA VAL A 12 -9.75 -1.12 9.58
C VAL A 12 -11.22 -1.13 9.16
N GLN A 13 -12.07 -0.42 9.90
CA GLN A 13 -13.50 -0.34 9.63
C GLN A 13 -13.79 0.12 8.18
N LYS A 14 -13.12 1.20 7.74
CA LYS A 14 -13.33 1.78 6.41
C LYS A 14 -12.86 0.84 5.30
N VAL A 15 -11.70 0.21 5.47
CA VAL A 15 -11.16 -0.73 4.48
C VAL A 15 -12.01 -2.00 4.42
N GLU A 16 -12.53 -2.51 5.54
CA GLU A 16 -13.47 -3.63 5.53
C GLU A 16 -14.75 -3.28 4.77
N ALA A 17 -15.27 -2.06 4.90
CA ALA A 17 -16.38 -1.58 4.08
C ALA A 17 -15.99 -1.54 2.58
N MET A 18 -14.79 -1.03 2.24
CA MET A 18 -14.31 -1.05 0.85
C MET A 18 -14.22 -2.47 0.28
N LEU A 19 -13.69 -3.44 1.04
CA LEU A 19 -13.56 -4.84 0.60
C LEU A 19 -14.94 -5.46 0.29
N LEU A 20 -16.00 -5.04 0.99
CA LEU A 20 -17.36 -5.48 0.74
C LEU A 20 -18.00 -4.74 -0.45
N MET A 21 -17.81 -3.42 -0.54
CA MET A 21 -18.47 -2.58 -1.54
C MET A 21 -17.84 -2.70 -2.93
N TYR A 22 -16.52 -2.87 -3.01
CA TYR A 22 -15.79 -2.96 -4.28
C TYR A 22 -16.36 -4.04 -5.23
N PRO A 23 -16.52 -5.32 -4.83
CA PRO A 23 -17.07 -6.35 -5.72
C PRO A 23 -18.56 -6.15 -6.06
N LEU A 24 -19.31 -5.42 -5.23
CA LEU A 24 -20.71 -5.06 -5.53
C LEU A 24 -20.80 -4.01 -6.64
N GLN A 25 -19.86 -3.07 -6.65
CA GLN A 25 -19.78 -2.00 -7.64
C GLN A 25 -19.11 -2.45 -8.94
N TYR A 26 -18.10 -3.31 -8.85
CA TYR A 26 -17.29 -3.78 -9.98
C TYR A 26 -17.40 -5.31 -10.13
N LYS A 27 -18.51 -5.75 -10.75
CA LYS A 27 -18.83 -7.17 -10.93
C LYS A 27 -17.70 -7.93 -11.64
N GLY A 28 -17.33 -9.07 -11.07
CA GLY A 28 -16.26 -9.93 -11.59
C GLY A 28 -14.86 -9.59 -11.06
N GLU A 29 -14.76 -8.57 -10.20
CA GLU A 29 -13.53 -8.16 -9.55
C GLU A 29 -13.66 -8.32 -8.02
N GLY A 30 -12.53 -8.39 -7.34
CA GLY A 30 -12.41 -8.28 -5.89
C GLY A 30 -11.31 -7.30 -5.54
N LEU A 31 -11.19 -7.00 -4.24
CA LEU A 31 -10.16 -6.12 -3.72
C LEU A 31 -9.34 -6.87 -2.68
N SER A 32 -8.03 -6.70 -2.73
CA SER A 32 -7.08 -7.36 -1.84
C SER A 32 -6.19 -6.33 -1.16
N ILE A 33 -5.72 -6.68 0.04
CA ILE A 33 -4.77 -5.87 0.80
C ILE A 33 -3.36 -6.31 0.42
N CYS A 34 -2.56 -5.36 -0.05
CA CYS A 34 -1.14 -5.54 -0.26
C CYS A 34 -0.41 -5.53 1.08
N GLN A 35 0.62 -6.38 1.22
CA GLN A 35 1.43 -6.47 2.42
C GLN A 35 2.83 -5.90 2.16
N PRO A 36 3.50 -5.36 3.19
CA PRO A 36 3.02 -5.19 4.57
C PRO A 36 2.15 -3.92 4.77
N VAL A 37 1.20 -3.96 5.72
CA VAL A 37 0.36 -2.80 6.07
C VAL A 37 1.13 -1.75 6.88
N MET A 38 1.87 -2.20 7.89
CA MET A 38 2.72 -1.36 8.73
C MET A 38 4.17 -1.51 8.28
N ARG A 39 4.93 -0.42 8.31
CA ARG A 39 6.36 -0.41 7.99
C ARG A 39 7.14 0.24 9.13
N THR A 40 8.19 -0.42 9.57
CA THR A 40 9.21 0.16 10.44
C THR A 40 10.03 1.21 9.68
N GLN A 41 10.80 2.01 10.42
CA GLN A 41 11.75 2.95 9.81
C GLN A 41 12.78 2.25 8.91
N GLN A 42 13.28 1.08 9.33
CA GLN A 42 14.28 0.32 8.57
C GLN A 42 13.68 -0.25 7.27
N GLU A 43 12.45 -0.77 7.33
CA GLU A 43 11.74 -1.24 6.12
C GLU A 43 11.49 -0.08 5.14
N GLN A 44 11.07 1.07 5.65
CA GLN A 44 10.85 2.26 4.83
C GLN A 44 12.16 2.77 4.20
N TRP A 45 13.27 2.75 4.95
CA TRP A 45 14.59 3.08 4.43
C TRP A 45 15.05 2.13 3.33
N ALA A 46 14.85 0.82 3.51
CA ALA A 46 15.19 -0.18 2.49
C ALA A 46 14.40 0.02 1.19
N LEU A 47 13.13 0.43 1.26
CA LEU A 47 12.33 0.80 0.09
C LEU A 47 12.80 2.11 -0.53
N TRP A 48 13.13 3.11 0.29
CA TRP A 48 13.62 4.40 -0.19
C TRP A 48 14.96 4.28 -0.93
N ALA A 49 15.85 3.39 -0.48
CA ALA A 49 17.16 3.17 -1.10
C ALA A 49 17.07 2.67 -2.56
N GLN A 50 15.98 2.01 -2.93
CA GLN A 50 15.76 1.50 -4.29
C GLN A 50 15.72 2.66 -5.31
N GLY A 51 16.51 2.55 -6.38
CA GLY A 51 16.68 3.62 -7.36
C GLY A 51 17.60 4.76 -6.92
N ARG A 52 18.20 4.69 -5.71
CA ARG A 52 19.06 5.74 -5.14
C ARG A 52 20.45 5.24 -4.73
N MET A 53 20.59 3.96 -4.43
CA MET A 53 21.85 3.31 -4.04
C MET A 53 22.22 2.16 -5.00
N SER A 54 23.44 1.62 -4.86
CA SER A 54 23.88 0.48 -5.67
C SER A 54 23.03 -0.77 -5.38
N LEU A 55 22.98 -1.70 -6.33
CA LEU A 55 22.17 -2.94 -6.18
C LEU A 55 22.59 -3.74 -4.94
N ASP A 56 23.90 -3.83 -4.67
CA ASP A 56 24.43 -4.57 -3.52
C ASP A 56 24.03 -3.91 -2.20
N GLU A 57 24.11 -2.59 -2.10
CA GLU A 57 23.66 -1.85 -0.91
C GLU A 57 22.15 -2.00 -0.69
N VAL A 58 21.35 -1.86 -1.75
CA VAL A 58 19.89 -2.02 -1.66
C VAL A 58 19.52 -3.44 -1.22
N ASN A 59 20.14 -4.45 -1.80
CA ASN A 59 19.87 -5.84 -1.43
C ASN A 59 20.33 -6.17 0.00
N ALA A 60 21.45 -5.60 0.47
CA ALA A 60 21.88 -5.72 1.86
C ALA A 60 20.85 -5.12 2.83
N LEU A 61 20.34 -3.91 2.53
CA LEU A 61 19.30 -3.25 3.33
C LEU A 61 17.99 -4.04 3.33
N ARG A 62 17.57 -4.56 2.17
CA ARG A 62 16.34 -5.38 2.02
C ARG A 62 16.45 -6.69 2.82
N LEU A 63 17.58 -7.38 2.74
CA LEU A 63 17.80 -8.61 3.49
C LEU A 63 17.80 -8.37 5.01
N ALA A 64 18.35 -7.24 5.47
CA ALA A 64 18.36 -6.87 6.88
C ALA A 64 16.95 -6.69 7.48
N VAL A 65 15.94 -6.43 6.64
CA VAL A 65 14.52 -6.30 7.02
C VAL A 65 13.64 -7.43 6.46
N HIS A 66 14.26 -8.56 6.07
CA HIS A 66 13.57 -9.74 5.55
C HIS A 66 12.76 -9.54 4.26
N PHE A 67 13.10 -8.51 3.47
CA PHE A 67 12.60 -8.38 2.11
C PHE A 67 13.42 -9.23 1.15
N ALA A 68 12.74 -9.75 0.12
CA ALA A 68 13.43 -10.42 -0.98
C ALA A 68 14.36 -9.44 -1.70
N PRO A 69 15.54 -9.89 -2.15
CA PRO A 69 16.41 -9.08 -3.00
C PRO A 69 15.72 -8.77 -4.33
N ILE A 70 16.16 -7.70 -4.98
CA ILE A 70 15.65 -7.24 -6.27
C ILE A 70 16.73 -7.38 -7.35
N THR A 71 16.29 -7.25 -8.60
CA THR A 71 17.17 -7.25 -9.78
C THR A 71 17.70 -5.85 -10.06
N ALA A 72 18.76 -5.77 -10.89
CA ALA A 72 19.27 -4.49 -11.40
C ALA A 72 18.17 -3.69 -12.12
N GLU A 73 17.29 -4.36 -12.86
CA GLU A 73 16.18 -3.73 -13.57
C GLU A 73 15.18 -3.07 -12.61
N ALA A 74 14.74 -3.81 -11.57
CA ALA A 74 13.84 -3.27 -10.56
C ALA A 74 14.49 -2.11 -9.78
N ASN A 75 15.82 -2.11 -9.63
CA ASN A 75 16.55 -1.02 -8.96
C ASN A 75 16.76 0.23 -9.82
N LYS A 76 16.27 0.29 -11.07
CA LYS A 76 16.32 1.52 -11.86
C LYS A 76 15.28 2.56 -11.43
N GLY A 77 14.17 2.10 -10.84
CA GLY A 77 13.07 2.95 -10.40
C GLY A 77 13.06 3.16 -8.89
N THR A 78 12.46 4.26 -8.45
CA THR A 78 12.13 4.48 -7.04
C THR A 78 10.74 3.92 -6.73
N VAL A 79 10.55 3.38 -5.53
CA VAL A 79 9.24 2.85 -5.08
C VAL A 79 8.58 3.68 -3.99
N THR A 80 9.31 4.67 -3.47
CA THR A 80 8.80 5.61 -2.47
C THR A 80 9.65 6.88 -2.44
N ASN A 81 9.06 7.97 -1.97
CA ASN A 81 9.74 9.25 -1.69
C ASN A 81 9.89 9.52 -0.19
N CYS A 82 9.46 8.59 0.67
CA CYS A 82 9.57 8.70 2.13
C CYS A 82 10.80 7.93 2.61
N ASP A 83 11.76 8.62 3.25
CA ASP A 83 13.00 8.03 3.77
C ASP A 83 12.83 7.35 5.13
N GLY A 84 11.68 7.56 5.78
CA GLY A 84 11.35 6.98 7.07
C GLY A 84 11.83 7.78 8.29
N VAL A 85 12.56 8.88 8.09
CA VAL A 85 13.13 9.73 9.15
C VAL A 85 12.61 11.17 9.00
N HIS A 86 13.02 11.85 7.94
CA HIS A 86 12.67 13.25 7.67
C HIS A 86 11.36 13.36 6.89
N SER A 87 11.09 12.39 6.01
CA SER A 87 9.85 12.22 5.27
C SER A 87 9.25 10.87 5.63
N LYS A 88 8.32 10.87 6.58
CA LYS A 88 7.67 9.65 7.06
C LYS A 88 6.50 9.25 6.18
N SER A 89 6.36 7.94 5.96
CA SER A 89 5.18 7.34 5.33
C SER A 89 4.07 7.15 6.35
N ASN A 90 2.81 7.27 5.93
CA ASN A 90 1.67 6.92 6.78
C ASN A 90 1.59 5.40 7.09
N HIS A 91 2.33 4.57 6.35
CA HIS A 91 2.57 3.17 6.71
C HIS A 91 3.43 2.99 7.97
N GLN A 92 4.19 4.01 8.38
CA GLN A 92 4.92 3.99 9.65
C GLN A 92 4.07 4.36 10.86
N GLY A 93 2.79 4.61 10.63
CA GLY A 93 1.78 4.71 11.66
C GLY A 93 1.90 5.89 12.61
N VAL A 94 1.00 5.88 13.60
CA VAL A 94 0.96 6.82 14.72
C VAL A 94 0.72 6.05 16.01
N ASP A 95 1.12 6.64 17.13
CA ASP A 95 0.74 6.10 18.43
C ASP A 95 -0.78 6.21 18.60
N TYR A 96 -1.42 5.08 18.88
CA TYR A 96 -2.82 4.99 19.22
C TYR A 96 -2.95 4.13 20.48
N ASN A 97 -3.20 4.78 21.61
CA ASN A 97 -3.28 4.15 22.93
C ASN A 97 -2.02 3.32 23.28
N GLY A 98 -0.82 3.84 22.98
CA GLY A 98 0.44 3.16 23.27
C GLY A 98 0.83 2.05 22.28
N VAL A 99 0.11 1.93 21.16
CA VAL A 99 0.42 0.98 20.08
C VAL A 99 0.62 1.75 18.79
N LEU A 100 1.74 1.50 18.11
CA LEU A 100 2.02 2.11 16.82
C LEU A 100 1.21 1.40 15.72
N LEU A 101 0.30 2.12 15.07
CA LEU A 101 -0.64 1.58 14.07
C LEU A 101 -0.61 2.38 12.77
N SER A 102 -0.59 1.67 11.64
CA SER A 102 -0.58 2.27 10.31
C SER A 102 -1.85 3.11 10.06
N ARG A 103 -1.66 4.25 9.40
CA ARG A 103 -2.73 5.12 8.90
C ARG A 103 -2.97 4.98 7.41
N ALA A 104 -2.19 4.14 6.74
CA ALA A 104 -2.30 3.85 5.32
C ALA A 104 -2.33 2.35 5.05
N ILE A 105 -2.91 2.00 3.91
CA ILE A 105 -2.90 0.63 3.41
C ILE A 105 -2.85 0.67 1.88
N ASP A 106 -2.13 -0.29 1.31
CA ASP A 106 -2.10 -0.48 -0.13
C ASP A 106 -3.12 -1.56 -0.51
N LEU A 107 -3.90 -1.28 -1.54
CA LEU A 107 -4.95 -2.16 -2.06
C LEU A 107 -4.68 -2.51 -3.52
N ALA A 108 -5.01 -3.74 -3.90
CA ALA A 108 -4.91 -4.20 -5.28
C ALA A 108 -6.22 -4.85 -5.73
N PRO A 109 -6.80 -4.42 -6.87
CA PRO A 109 -7.91 -5.13 -7.47
C PRO A 109 -7.42 -6.49 -7.97
N TYR A 110 -8.24 -7.51 -7.87
CA TYR A 110 -7.96 -8.82 -8.45
C TYR A 110 -9.16 -9.31 -9.25
N VAL A 111 -8.87 -10.15 -10.24
CA VAL A 111 -9.87 -10.94 -10.96
C VAL A 111 -9.61 -12.41 -10.70
N LEU A 112 -10.62 -13.25 -10.91
CA LEU A 112 -10.41 -14.70 -10.90
C LEU A 112 -9.89 -15.12 -12.26
N ALA A 113 -8.70 -15.73 -12.28
CA ALA A 113 -8.07 -16.20 -13.51
C ALA A 113 -8.97 -17.24 -14.21
N PRO A 114 -9.27 -17.05 -15.50
CA PRO A 114 -10.07 -18.00 -16.26
C PRO A 114 -9.54 -19.43 -16.14
N GLY A 115 -10.43 -20.39 -15.91
CA GLY A 115 -10.09 -21.82 -15.83
C GLY A 115 -9.48 -22.30 -14.50
N THR A 116 -8.89 -21.42 -13.69
CA THR A 116 -8.34 -21.82 -12.37
C THR A 116 -9.12 -21.28 -11.19
N GLY A 117 -9.85 -20.16 -11.38
CA GLY A 117 -10.54 -19.47 -10.29
C GLY A 117 -9.59 -18.85 -9.25
N LYS A 118 -8.28 -18.82 -9.51
CA LYS A 118 -7.30 -18.24 -8.60
C LYS A 118 -7.29 -16.72 -8.72
N PRO A 119 -7.18 -15.97 -7.61
CA PRO A 119 -6.97 -14.53 -7.66
C PRO A 119 -5.72 -14.17 -8.45
N PHE A 120 -5.86 -13.20 -9.35
CA PHE A 120 -4.79 -12.61 -10.13
C PHE A 120 -4.92 -11.09 -10.07
N VAL A 121 -3.82 -10.40 -9.72
CA VAL A 121 -3.74 -8.94 -9.71
C VAL A 121 -3.18 -8.46 -11.05
N PRO A 122 -3.96 -7.76 -11.88
CA PRO A 122 -3.50 -7.19 -13.14
C PRO A 122 -2.75 -5.87 -12.89
N TRP A 123 -1.49 -5.96 -12.47
CA TRP A 123 -0.65 -4.80 -12.11
C TRP A 123 -0.52 -3.73 -13.20
N GLU A 124 -0.63 -4.13 -14.47
CA GLU A 124 -0.54 -3.23 -15.64
C GLU A 124 -1.89 -2.57 -16.01
N ASP A 125 -3.01 -3.01 -15.43
CA ASP A 125 -4.34 -2.48 -15.72
C ASP A 125 -4.64 -1.29 -14.82
N ILE A 126 -4.16 -0.12 -15.23
CA ILE A 126 -4.30 1.14 -14.50
C ILE A 126 -5.78 1.50 -14.26
N GLU A 127 -6.66 1.21 -15.21
CA GLU A 127 -8.09 1.52 -15.07
C GLU A 127 -8.74 0.74 -13.93
N LYS A 128 -8.27 -0.48 -13.63
CA LYS A 128 -8.74 -1.22 -12.46
C LYS A 128 -8.27 -0.58 -11.17
N PHE A 129 -7.05 -0.07 -11.10
CA PHE A 129 -6.59 0.65 -9.92
C PHE A 129 -7.33 1.98 -9.73
N ASP A 130 -7.71 2.67 -10.80
CA ASP A 130 -8.50 3.91 -10.73
C ASP A 130 -9.88 3.72 -10.09
N ARG A 131 -10.40 2.48 -10.08
CA ARG A 131 -11.67 2.12 -9.44
C ARG A 131 -11.60 2.06 -7.92
N ILE A 132 -10.40 2.01 -7.33
CA ILE A 132 -10.22 2.12 -5.87
C ILE A 132 -10.68 3.50 -5.40
N GLY A 133 -10.38 4.56 -6.17
CA GLY A 133 -10.63 5.95 -5.78
C GLY A 133 -12.07 6.27 -5.38
N PRO A 134 -13.08 5.99 -6.24
CA PRO A 134 -14.48 6.22 -5.89
C PRO A 134 -14.92 5.51 -4.60
N VAL A 135 -14.47 4.27 -4.38
CA VAL A 135 -14.82 3.48 -3.19
C VAL A 135 -14.13 4.04 -1.94
N ALA A 136 -12.84 4.40 -2.06
CA ALA A 136 -12.08 5.01 -0.96
C ALA A 136 -12.70 6.35 -0.52
N ARG A 137 -13.06 7.20 -1.48
CA ARG A 137 -13.70 8.51 -1.20
C ARG A 137 -15.08 8.36 -0.57
N ALA A 138 -15.87 7.37 -0.98
CA ALA A 138 -17.16 7.09 -0.35
C ALA A 138 -17.02 6.76 1.14
N GLU A 139 -15.92 6.10 1.52
CA GLU A 139 -15.56 5.84 2.92
C GLU A 139 -14.85 7.01 3.62
N GLY A 140 -14.68 8.15 2.94
CA GLY A 140 -14.00 9.34 3.47
C GLY A 140 -12.50 9.14 3.67
N LEU A 141 -11.87 8.22 2.94
CA LEU A 141 -10.41 8.07 2.88
C LEU A 141 -9.81 8.98 1.83
N ILE A 142 -8.54 9.31 2.01
CA ILE A 142 -7.71 9.90 0.96
C ILE A 142 -7.18 8.78 0.08
N TRP A 143 -7.25 8.95 -1.24
CA TRP A 143 -6.70 8.01 -2.21
C TRP A 143 -5.47 8.61 -2.88
N GLY A 144 -4.37 7.85 -2.95
CA GLY A 144 -3.12 8.30 -3.54
C GLY A 144 -3.19 8.50 -5.06
N GLY A 145 -4.24 7.98 -5.72
CA GLY A 145 -4.53 8.28 -7.12
C GLY A 145 -4.97 9.73 -7.38
N ASP A 146 -5.44 10.45 -6.35
CA ASP A 146 -5.80 11.87 -6.44
C ASP A 146 -4.59 12.80 -6.23
N TRP A 147 -3.40 12.26 -5.95
CA TRP A 147 -2.18 13.05 -5.74
C TRP A 147 -1.66 13.65 -7.06
N PRO A 148 -0.82 14.71 -6.99
CA PRO A 148 -0.22 15.31 -8.17
C PRO A 148 0.51 14.28 -9.06
N PRO A 149 0.63 14.51 -10.38
CA PRO A 149 1.14 13.53 -11.34
C PRO A 149 2.52 12.93 -11.01
N ASP A 150 3.39 13.69 -10.34
CA ASP A 150 4.73 13.26 -9.90
C ASP A 150 4.71 12.35 -8.65
N ARG A 151 3.52 12.08 -8.10
CA ARG A 151 3.32 11.36 -6.83
C ARG A 151 2.19 10.35 -6.85
N ILE A 152 1.49 10.15 -7.97
CA ILE A 152 0.33 9.25 -8.03
C ILE A 152 0.69 7.86 -7.47
N ASP A 153 -0.10 7.41 -6.49
CA ASP A 153 0.02 6.10 -5.86
C ASP A 153 -1.36 5.46 -5.74
N ARG A 154 -1.78 4.77 -6.81
CA ARG A 154 -3.16 4.25 -6.93
C ARG A 154 -3.48 3.10 -5.96
N PRO A 155 -2.54 2.22 -5.58
CA PRO A 155 -2.79 1.27 -4.50
C PRO A 155 -3.08 1.95 -3.14
N HIS A 156 -2.49 3.11 -2.89
CA HIS A 156 -2.46 3.73 -1.56
C HIS A 156 -3.79 4.37 -1.16
N VAL A 157 -4.28 4.05 0.04
CA VAL A 157 -5.35 4.79 0.72
C VAL A 157 -4.94 5.11 2.17
N GLU A 158 -5.37 6.25 2.68
CA GLU A 158 -5.03 6.69 4.04
C GLU A 158 -6.13 7.46 4.76
N LEU A 159 -6.06 7.45 6.09
CA LEU A 159 -6.92 8.29 6.93
C LEU A 159 -6.59 9.78 6.75
N PRO A 160 -7.61 10.65 6.60
CA PRO A 160 -7.38 12.09 6.65
C PRO A 160 -6.66 12.51 7.93
N ARG A 161 -5.76 13.50 7.85
CA ARG A 161 -4.99 14.00 9.00
C ARG A 161 -5.85 14.49 10.18
N SER A 162 -7.09 14.87 9.91
CA SER A 162 -8.07 15.28 10.93
C SER A 162 -8.53 14.15 11.83
N VAL A 163 -8.44 12.90 11.37
CA VAL A 163 -8.74 11.70 12.19
C VAL A 163 -7.53 11.44 13.08
N ARG A 164 -7.75 11.44 14.40
CA ARG A 164 -6.72 11.17 15.40
C ARG A 164 -6.80 9.73 15.89
#